data_AF-A0A5K0VE13-F1
#
_entry.id   AF-A0A5K0VE13-F1
#
_cell.length_a   1.000
_cell.length_b   1.000
_cell.length_c   1.000
_cell.angle_alpha   90.00
_cell.angle_beta   90.00
_cell.angle_gamma   90.00
#
_symmetry.space_group_name_H-M   'P 1'
#
loop_
_entity.id
_entity.type
_entity.pdbx_description
1 polymer ?
#
loop_
_entity_poly.entity_id
_entity_poly.type
_entity_poly.pdbx_seq_one_letter_code
_entity_poly.pdbx_strand_id
1 'polypeptide(L)'
;KNKLSSVRLLQDTTLYIDTQALSIASPPTSSQTSERNTVFSNKLLLHRSDPMAHNSFLLSFFLSLALLIHLVNGATFSVMSYGAKADGVADNSAAFQKAWLAVCSASQAGTFYVPSGQFLLHPTLFSGPCKNSKIIVQVDGNLVASPDYNLYGAAGYIMKFNNVQGLSFQGGYIDGKGSALWACKAGKGSCPYGAR
;
A
#
# COMPACT_ATOMS: atom_id res chain seq x y z
N LYS A 1 0.72 10.91 14.20
CA LYS A 1 0.28 10.18 12.99
C LYS A 1 1.35 10.36 11.91
N ASN A 2 1.76 9.27 11.27
CA ASN A 2 2.83 9.27 10.27
C ASN A 2 2.24 8.90 8.91
N LYS A 3 2.58 9.67 7.86
CA LYS A 3 2.18 9.36 6.49
C LYS A 3 3.04 8.22 5.97
N LEU A 4 2.43 7.23 5.34
CA LEU A 4 3.16 6.15 4.69
C LEU A 4 3.59 6.60 3.29
N SER A 5 4.88 6.42 3.01
CA SER A 5 5.43 6.62 1.67
C SER A 5 5.11 5.42 0.78
N SER A 6 5.05 5.64 -0.53
CA SER A 6 4.91 4.54 -1.48
C SER A 6 6.16 3.66 -1.46
N VAL A 7 6.00 2.36 -1.21
CA VAL A 7 7.10 1.38 -1.16
C VAL A 7 6.78 0.23 -2.09
N ARG A 8 7.77 -0.26 -2.85
CA ARG A 8 7.63 -1.44 -3.70
C ARG A 8 8.65 -2.50 -3.32
N LEU A 9 8.19 -3.72 -3.06
CA LEU A 9 9.02 -4.89 -2.80
C LEU A 9 9.17 -5.68 -4.11
N LEU A 10 10.40 -5.75 -4.64
CA LEU A 10 10.68 -6.39 -5.94
C LEU A 10 11.05 -7.88 -5.82
N GLN A 11 11.39 -8.35 -4.62
CA GLN A 11 11.83 -9.72 -4.30
C GLN A 11 11.17 -10.19 -3.00
N ASP A 12 11.33 -11.46 -2.63
CA ASP A 12 10.86 -12.00 -1.35
C ASP A 12 11.47 -11.22 -0.18
N THR A 13 10.69 -10.27 0.31
CA THR A 13 11.16 -9.28 1.27
C THR A 13 10.17 -9.18 2.40
N THR A 14 10.69 -8.85 3.58
CA THR A 14 9.84 -8.57 4.73
C THR A 14 9.69 -7.06 4.90
N LEU A 15 8.45 -6.56 4.84
CA LEU A 15 8.17 -5.17 5.20
C LEU A 15 7.74 -5.11 6.67
N TYR A 16 8.50 -4.38 7.46
CA TYR A 16 8.22 -4.12 8.87
C TYR A 16 7.67 -2.71 9.03
N ILE A 17 6.57 -2.61 9.77
CA ILE A 17 6.06 -1.35 10.27
C ILE A 17 6.06 -1.48 11.79
N ASP A 18 7.00 -0.82 12.46
CA ASP A 18 7.15 -0.84 13.91
C ASP A 18 7.08 0.57 14.52
N THR A 19 7.00 0.65 15.85
CA THR A 19 6.86 1.93 16.60
C THR A 19 8.16 2.73 16.70
N GLN A 20 9.32 2.16 16.39
CA GLN A 20 10.65 2.80 16.37
C GLN A 20 11.12 3.18 14.95
N ALA A 21 10.58 2.55 13.91
CA ALA A 21 10.93 2.74 12.52
C ALA A 21 9.91 3.61 11.81
N LEU A 22 10.10 4.92 11.95
CA LEU A 22 9.76 5.90 10.92
C LEU A 22 10.83 5.96 9.81
N SER A 23 11.65 4.92 9.69
CA SER A 23 12.84 4.87 8.83
C SER A 23 12.72 3.68 7.88
N ILE A 24 12.15 3.90 6.69
CA ILE A 24 12.36 3.00 5.55
C ILE A 24 13.78 3.28 5.05
N ALA A 25 14.71 2.39 5.37
CA ALA A 25 16.06 2.41 4.82
C ALA A 25 16.15 1.45 3.63
N SER A 26 16.41 1.99 2.44
CA SER A 26 17.19 1.34 1.39
C SER A 26 17.88 2.44 0.57
N PRO A 27 19.18 2.28 0.23
CA PRO A 27 19.98 3.33 -0.39
C PRO A 27 19.64 3.52 -1.87
N PRO A 28 19.79 4.74 -2.44
CA PRO A 28 19.87 4.91 -3.88
C PRO A 28 21.34 4.76 -4.32
N THR A 29 21.67 3.66 -5.00
CA THR A 29 22.88 3.61 -5.83
C THR A 29 22.58 4.15 -7.22
N SER A 30 23.07 5.38 -7.42
CA SER A 30 23.71 5.94 -8.62
C SER A 30 23.08 5.76 -10.01
N SER A 31 22.88 6.93 -10.61
CA SER A 31 23.23 7.30 -12.00
C SER A 31 22.47 6.64 -13.15
N GLN A 32 21.77 7.44 -13.96
CA GLN A 32 22.33 7.89 -15.24
C GLN A 32 21.77 9.26 -15.66
N THR A 33 22.69 10.06 -16.15
CA THR A 33 22.59 11.41 -16.70
C THR A 33 22.26 11.35 -18.19
N SER A 34 21.62 12.42 -18.69
CA SER A 34 21.82 13.00 -20.04
C SER A 34 21.25 12.26 -21.26
N GLU A 35 20.34 12.89 -22.01
CA GLU A 35 20.73 13.74 -23.15
C GLU A 35 19.55 14.39 -23.89
N ARG A 36 19.78 15.66 -24.23
CA ARG A 36 19.42 16.39 -25.45
C ARG A 36 17.95 16.56 -25.88
N ASN A 37 17.53 17.81 -25.70
CA ASN A 37 16.73 18.58 -26.66
C ASN A 37 17.11 18.24 -28.11
N THR A 38 16.11 17.88 -28.91
CA THR A 38 16.20 17.99 -30.36
C THR A 38 14.96 18.72 -30.87
N VAL A 39 15.17 19.96 -31.32
CA VAL A 39 14.21 20.70 -32.13
C VAL A 39 14.23 20.08 -33.52
N PHE A 40 13.08 19.59 -33.99
CA PHE A 40 12.84 19.32 -35.40
C PHE A 40 11.67 20.17 -35.88
N SER A 41 11.99 21.17 -36.70
CA SER A 41 11.03 21.83 -37.58
C SER A 41 10.36 20.77 -38.45
N ASN A 42 9.03 20.74 -38.46
CA ASN A 42 8.29 20.08 -39.52
C ASN A 42 7.30 21.04 -40.18
N LYS A 43 7.44 21.04 -41.49
CA LYS A 43 6.86 21.91 -42.51
C LYS A 43 5.35 21.72 -42.55
N LEU A 44 4.60 22.82 -42.41
CA LEU A 44 3.16 22.86 -42.62
C LEU A 44 2.87 22.56 -44.10
N LEU A 45 2.42 21.33 -44.40
CA LEU A 45 1.76 21.02 -45.65
C LEU A 45 0.27 20.84 -45.34
N LEU A 46 -0.53 21.77 -45.85
CA LEU A 46 -1.99 21.78 -45.80
C LEU A 46 -2.53 20.51 -46.47
N HIS A 47 -2.91 19.51 -45.68
CA HIS A 47 -3.73 18.41 -46.17
C HIS A 47 -5.20 18.80 -46.00
N ARG A 48 -5.88 18.84 -47.15
CA ARG A 48 -7.30 19.12 -47.34
C ARG A 48 -8.14 18.33 -46.34
N SER A 49 -8.99 19.05 -45.60
CA SER A 49 -9.91 18.48 -44.60
C SER A 49 -11.08 17.82 -45.31
N ASP A 50 -11.13 16.49 -45.30
CA ASP A 50 -12.37 15.76 -45.59
C ASP A 50 -13.25 15.79 -44.32
N PRO A 51 -14.47 16.34 -44.37
CA PRO A 51 -15.35 16.35 -43.22
C PRO A 51 -16.00 14.96 -43.04
N MET A 52 -16.14 14.55 -41.78
CA MET A 52 -16.98 13.44 -41.29
C MET A 52 -16.34 12.03 -41.20
N ALA A 53 -15.29 11.88 -40.39
CA ALA A 53 -14.98 10.60 -39.73
C ALA A 53 -14.41 10.73 -38.29
N HIS A 54 -14.04 11.95 -37.87
CA HIS A 54 -13.37 12.21 -36.58
C HIS A 54 -14.19 11.75 -35.37
N ASN A 55 -15.52 11.91 -35.38
CA ASN A 55 -16.34 11.58 -34.20
C ASN A 55 -16.41 10.06 -33.95
N SER A 56 -16.35 9.24 -35.00
CA SER A 56 -16.36 7.78 -34.90
C SER A 56 -15.01 7.22 -34.47
N PHE A 57 -13.91 7.78 -34.98
CA PHE A 57 -12.55 7.39 -34.56
C PHE A 57 -12.29 7.75 -33.10
N LEU A 58 -12.73 8.94 -32.66
CA LEU A 58 -12.63 9.34 -31.25
C LEU A 58 -13.47 8.41 -30.36
N LEU A 59 -14.71 8.10 -30.73
CA LEU A 59 -15.53 7.15 -29.95
C LEU A 59 -14.87 5.77 -29.87
N SER A 60 -14.32 5.27 -30.98
CA SER A 60 -13.62 3.97 -30.99
C SER A 60 -12.34 3.99 -30.16
N PHE A 61 -11.63 5.13 -30.11
CA PHE A 61 -10.45 5.32 -29.28
C PHE A 61 -10.81 5.40 -27.79
N PHE A 62 -11.90 6.09 -27.43
CA PHE A 62 -12.40 6.11 -26.06
C PHE A 62 -12.96 4.75 -25.63
N LEU A 63 -13.65 4.02 -26.51
CA LEU A 63 -14.12 2.65 -26.26
C LEU A 63 -12.97 1.66 -26.14
N SER A 64 -11.95 1.76 -27.00
CA SER A 64 -10.76 0.90 -26.91
C SER A 64 -9.94 1.24 -25.67
N LEU A 65 -9.78 2.51 -25.32
CA LEU A 65 -9.12 2.95 -24.10
C LEU A 65 -9.89 2.48 -22.86
N ALA A 66 -11.21 2.63 -22.82
CA ALA A 66 -12.05 2.14 -21.73
C ALA A 66 -11.99 0.60 -21.60
N LEU A 67 -12.05 -0.13 -22.72
CA LEU A 67 -11.91 -1.58 -22.74
C LEU A 67 -10.53 -2.03 -22.25
N LEU A 68 -9.46 -1.34 -22.68
CA LEU A 68 -8.11 -1.58 -22.21
C LEU A 68 -7.98 -1.29 -20.71
N ILE A 69 -8.60 -0.23 -20.18
CA ILE A 69 -8.62 0.09 -18.75
C ILE A 69 -9.27 -1.04 -17.94
N HIS A 70 -10.38 -1.63 -18.42
CA HIS A 70 -11.02 -2.76 -17.74
C HIS A 70 -10.14 -4.02 -17.66
N LEU A 71 -9.27 -4.26 -18.66
CA LEU A 71 -8.33 -5.40 -18.63
C LEU A 71 -7.18 -5.21 -17.62
N VAL A 72 -6.90 -3.98 -17.18
CA VAL A 72 -5.83 -3.68 -16.20
C VAL A 72 -6.36 -3.63 -14.75
N ASN A 73 -7.67 -3.63 -14.55
CA ASN A 73 -8.27 -3.57 -13.22
C ASN A 73 -8.17 -4.93 -12.51
N GLY A 74 -7.16 -5.05 -11.64
CA GLY A 74 -7.06 -6.15 -10.69
C GLY A 74 -8.27 -6.24 -9.76
N ALA A 75 -8.49 -7.42 -9.16
CA ALA A 75 -9.60 -7.60 -8.21
C ALA A 75 -9.35 -6.81 -6.92
N THR A 76 -10.36 -6.12 -6.40
CA THR A 76 -10.25 -5.33 -5.16
C THR A 76 -10.84 -6.08 -3.97
N PHE A 77 -10.06 -6.18 -2.90
CA PHE A 77 -10.36 -6.90 -1.66
C PHE A 77 -10.41 -5.87 -0.51
N SER A 78 -11.57 -5.23 -0.35
CA SER A 78 -11.80 -4.27 0.74
C SER A 78 -11.87 -4.98 2.08
N VAL A 79 -11.11 -4.51 3.08
CA VAL A 79 -11.15 -5.05 4.45
C VAL A 79 -12.55 -5.01 5.07
N MET A 80 -13.41 -4.08 4.66
CA MET A 80 -14.81 -3.99 5.12
C MET A 80 -15.64 -5.18 4.63
N SER A 81 -15.38 -5.68 3.43
CA SER A 81 -16.03 -6.89 2.90
C SER A 81 -15.69 -8.16 3.70
N TYR A 82 -14.67 -8.09 4.56
CA TYR A 82 -14.22 -9.16 5.44
C TYR A 82 -14.52 -8.90 6.92
N GLY A 83 -15.36 -7.90 7.20
CA GLY A 83 -15.88 -7.61 8.55
C GLY A 83 -15.14 -6.52 9.31
N ALA A 84 -14.24 -5.77 8.68
CA ALA A 84 -13.59 -4.65 9.33
C ALA A 84 -14.58 -3.51 9.63
N LYS A 85 -14.39 -2.86 10.77
CA LYS A 85 -15.17 -1.71 11.25
C LYS A 85 -14.26 -0.49 11.35
N ALA A 86 -14.70 0.59 10.72
CA ALA A 86 -13.98 1.86 10.63
C ALA A 86 -14.23 2.79 11.84
N ASP A 87 -14.38 2.22 13.05
CA ASP A 87 -14.78 2.95 14.27
C ASP A 87 -13.58 3.40 15.13
N GLY A 88 -12.37 2.93 14.83
CA GLY A 88 -11.16 3.19 15.62
C GLY A 88 -11.12 2.49 16.98
N VAL A 89 -12.06 1.58 17.26
CA VAL A 89 -12.21 0.90 18.55
C VAL A 89 -12.13 -0.61 18.40
N ALA A 90 -12.84 -1.18 17.43
CA ALA A 90 -12.84 -2.62 17.20
C ALA A 90 -11.48 -3.11 16.70
N ASP A 91 -11.01 -4.24 17.22
CA ASP A 91 -9.84 -4.91 16.65
C ASP A 91 -10.18 -5.48 15.26
N ASN A 92 -9.47 -4.98 14.24
CA ASN A 92 -9.66 -5.34 12.85
C ASN A 92 -8.68 -6.39 12.33
N SER A 93 -7.74 -6.89 13.16
CA SER A 93 -6.68 -7.79 12.72
C SER A 93 -7.19 -9.03 11.99
N ALA A 94 -8.26 -9.65 12.49
CA ALA A 94 -8.86 -10.83 11.86
C ALA A 94 -9.50 -10.53 10.49
N ALA A 95 -10.16 -9.37 10.35
CA ALA A 95 -10.75 -8.95 9.07
C ALA A 95 -9.67 -8.63 8.04
N PHE A 96 -8.60 -7.97 8.47
CA PHE A 96 -7.44 -7.69 7.63
C PHE A 96 -6.76 -8.98 7.17
N GLN A 97 -6.57 -9.98 8.05
CA GLN A 97 -6.00 -11.28 7.67
C GLN A 97 -6.87 -12.03 6.65
N LYS A 98 -8.19 -11.99 6.80
CA LYS A 98 -9.12 -12.60 5.83
C LYS A 98 -9.04 -11.93 4.46
N ALA A 99 -9.04 -10.60 4.43
CA ALA A 99 -8.88 -9.83 3.20
C ALA A 99 -7.52 -10.11 2.54
N TRP A 100 -6.46 -10.22 3.35
CA TRP A 100 -5.12 -10.55 2.88
C TRP A 100 -5.05 -11.94 2.26
N LEU A 101 -5.62 -12.94 2.94
CA LEU A 101 -5.67 -14.31 2.42
C LEU A 101 -6.39 -14.38 1.07
N ALA A 102 -7.47 -13.60 0.91
CA ALA A 102 -8.23 -13.57 -0.33
C ALA A 102 -7.43 -12.95 -1.48
N VAL A 103 -6.79 -11.79 -1.28
CA VAL A 103 -5.96 -11.17 -2.34
C VAL A 103 -4.71 -12.01 -2.65
N CYS A 104 -4.11 -12.63 -1.63
CA CYS A 104 -2.92 -13.47 -1.78
C CYS A 104 -3.23 -14.79 -2.51
N SER A 105 -4.47 -15.28 -2.38
CA SER A 105 -4.96 -16.48 -3.07
C SER A 105 -5.52 -16.20 -4.47
N ALA A 106 -5.58 -14.95 -4.91
CA ALA A 106 -6.04 -14.60 -6.26
C ALA A 106 -4.98 -14.99 -7.30
N SER A 107 -5.43 -15.50 -8.45
CA SER A 107 -4.57 -15.84 -9.60
C SER A 107 -4.14 -14.62 -10.41
N GLN A 108 -4.93 -13.54 -10.35
CA GLN A 108 -4.68 -12.29 -11.05
C GLN A 108 -4.16 -11.20 -10.10
N ALA A 109 -3.70 -10.08 -10.68
CA ALA A 109 -3.34 -8.90 -9.90
C ALA A 109 -4.51 -8.47 -8.99
N GLY A 110 -4.19 -8.00 -7.80
CA GLY A 110 -5.22 -7.66 -6.80
C GLY A 110 -4.83 -6.50 -5.90
N THR A 111 -5.85 -5.80 -5.40
CA THR A 111 -5.71 -4.67 -4.49
C THR A 111 -6.24 -5.06 -3.13
N PHE A 112 -5.38 -5.12 -2.12
CA PHE A 112 -5.75 -5.11 -0.71
C PHE A 112 -6.14 -3.68 -0.33
N TYR A 113 -7.44 -3.45 -0.08
CA TYR A 113 -7.96 -2.09 0.04
C TYR A 113 -8.44 -1.77 1.47
N VAL A 114 -7.89 -0.68 2.03
CA VAL A 114 -8.32 -0.09 3.29
C VAL A 114 -8.99 1.25 2.99
N PRO A 115 -10.32 1.35 3.08
CA PRO A 115 -11.04 2.59 2.78
C PRO A 115 -10.81 3.67 3.84
N SER A 116 -11.38 4.85 3.63
CA SER A 116 -11.37 5.93 4.61
C SER A 116 -12.01 5.51 5.94
N GLY A 117 -11.45 5.99 7.05
CA GLY A 117 -11.89 5.67 8.41
C GLY A 117 -10.75 5.38 9.37
N GLN A 118 -11.07 4.91 10.58
CA GLN A 118 -10.06 4.50 11.58
C GLN A 118 -10.16 3.00 11.84
N PHE A 119 -9.05 2.29 11.69
CA PHE A 119 -8.97 0.85 11.88
C PHE A 119 -7.94 0.54 12.94
N LEU A 120 -8.39 0.11 14.12
CA LEU A 120 -7.51 -0.36 15.17
C LEU A 120 -6.97 -1.75 14.81
N LEU A 121 -5.66 -1.95 14.93
CA LEU A 121 -4.97 -3.21 14.64
C LEU A 121 -4.07 -3.61 15.80
N HIS A 122 -4.25 -4.84 16.27
CA HIS A 122 -3.22 -5.57 17.00
C HIS A 122 -2.09 -6.03 16.07
N PRO A 123 -0.95 -6.55 16.59
CA PRO A 123 0.12 -7.07 15.76
C PRO A 123 -0.39 -8.04 14.70
N THR A 124 -0.27 -7.67 13.43
CA THR A 124 -0.87 -8.43 12.33
C THR A 124 0.17 -8.92 11.33
N LEU A 125 0.24 -10.24 11.15
CA LEU A 125 1.09 -10.88 10.16
C LEU A 125 0.31 -11.19 8.89
N PHE A 126 0.86 -10.76 7.76
CA PHE A 126 0.40 -11.00 6.39
C PHE A 126 1.42 -11.92 5.69
N SER A 127 1.15 -13.22 5.70
CA SER A 127 2.07 -14.22 5.14
C SER A 127 1.77 -14.54 3.68
N GLY A 128 2.82 -14.73 2.89
CA GLY A 128 2.79 -15.49 1.64
C GLY A 128 3.32 -16.92 1.81
N PRO A 129 3.72 -17.60 0.72
CA PRO A 129 3.79 -17.08 -0.65
C PRO A 129 2.40 -16.86 -1.25
N CYS A 130 2.25 -15.82 -2.08
CA CYS A 130 1.01 -15.53 -2.79
C CYS A 130 0.99 -16.16 -4.18
N LYS A 131 -0.21 -16.47 -4.69
CA LYS A 131 -0.40 -17.05 -6.02
C LYS A 131 -0.14 -16.06 -7.16
N ASN A 132 -0.11 -14.77 -6.86
CA ASN A 132 0.25 -13.70 -7.77
C ASN A 132 1.32 -12.81 -7.14
N SER A 133 2.10 -12.15 -7.98
CA SER A 133 3.17 -11.21 -7.61
C SER A 133 2.84 -9.76 -7.97
N LYS A 134 1.54 -9.42 -8.05
CA LYS A 134 1.07 -8.07 -8.40
C LYS A 134 -0.01 -7.64 -7.42
N ILE A 135 0.39 -7.50 -6.15
CA ILE A 135 -0.49 -7.07 -5.06
C ILE A 135 -0.25 -5.60 -4.75
N ILE A 136 -1.31 -4.79 -4.82
CA ILE A 136 -1.31 -3.39 -4.37
C ILE A 136 -1.96 -3.35 -3.00
N VAL A 137 -1.24 -2.86 -1.98
CA VAL A 137 -1.82 -2.46 -0.70
C VAL A 137 -2.16 -0.98 -0.80
N GLN A 138 -3.44 -0.65 -0.93
CA GLN A 138 -3.92 0.72 -1.00
C GLN A 138 -4.63 1.08 0.30
N VAL A 139 -4.13 2.12 0.97
CA VAL A 139 -4.66 2.59 2.24
C VAL A 139 -5.10 4.05 2.09
N ASP A 140 -6.41 4.27 2.12
CA ASP A 140 -7.00 5.62 2.13
C ASP A 140 -7.37 6.04 3.57
N GLY A 141 -7.44 5.10 4.50
CA GLY A 141 -7.77 5.32 5.92
C GLY A 141 -6.58 5.54 6.85
N ASN A 142 -6.89 5.54 8.14
CA ASN A 142 -5.94 5.62 9.24
C ASN A 142 -5.86 4.26 9.94
N LEU A 143 -4.66 3.69 9.99
CA LEU A 143 -4.35 2.51 10.79
C LEU A 143 -3.92 2.97 12.17
N VAL A 144 -4.50 2.39 13.22
CA VAL A 144 -4.28 2.80 14.60
C VAL A 144 -3.74 1.60 15.36
N ALA A 145 -2.57 1.72 15.96
CA ALA A 145 -2.10 0.72 16.90
C ALA A 145 -2.93 0.81 18.19
N SER A 146 -3.12 -0.32 18.87
CA SER A 146 -3.61 -0.34 20.23
C SER A 146 -2.71 0.51 21.15
N PRO A 147 -3.28 1.25 22.11
CA PRO A 147 -2.50 1.95 23.12
C PRO A 147 -1.78 1.00 24.09
N ASP A 148 -2.17 -0.28 24.13
CA ASP A 148 -1.47 -1.30 24.91
C ASP A 148 -0.16 -1.71 24.23
N TYR A 149 0.92 -1.03 24.61
CA TYR A 149 2.25 -1.25 24.04
C TYR A 149 2.84 -2.63 24.37
N ASN A 150 2.28 -3.36 25.35
CA ASN A 150 2.73 -4.72 25.69
C ASN A 150 2.50 -5.71 24.54
N LEU A 151 1.44 -5.49 23.76
CA LEU A 151 1.10 -6.32 22.60
C LEU A 151 2.23 -6.33 21.56
N TYR A 152 2.90 -5.19 21.40
CA TYR A 152 3.94 -5.00 20.40
C TYR A 152 5.33 -5.35 20.92
N GLY A 153 5.55 -5.36 22.24
CA GLY A 153 6.85 -5.71 22.83
C GLY A 153 7.30 -7.13 22.51
N ALA A 154 6.36 -8.08 22.45
CA ALA A 154 6.63 -9.47 22.05
C ALA A 154 6.66 -9.67 20.53
N ALA A 155 5.79 -8.97 19.79
CA ALA A 155 5.67 -9.14 18.34
C ALA A 155 6.77 -8.41 17.56
N GLY A 156 7.19 -7.22 18.01
CA GLY A 156 8.15 -6.36 17.33
C GLY A 156 7.62 -5.62 16.10
N TYR A 157 6.32 -5.72 15.79
CA TYR A 157 5.70 -5.05 14.64
C TYR A 157 4.23 -4.70 14.90
N ILE A 158 3.76 -3.62 14.30
CA ILE A 158 2.33 -3.30 14.17
C ILE A 158 1.74 -4.17 13.06
N MET A 159 2.42 -4.20 11.90
CA MET A 159 2.10 -5.09 10.79
C MET A 159 3.37 -5.59 10.13
N LYS A 160 3.32 -6.83 9.65
CA LYS A 160 4.43 -7.48 8.95
C LYS A 160 3.92 -8.18 7.70
N PHE A 161 4.50 -7.86 6.54
CA PHE A 161 4.32 -8.66 5.32
C PHE A 161 5.51 -9.58 5.19
N ASN A 162 5.30 -10.90 5.19
CA ASN A 162 6.35 -11.90 5.25
C ASN A 162 6.28 -12.86 4.07
N ASN A 163 7.41 -13.06 3.39
CA ASN A 163 7.52 -13.97 2.23
C ASN A 163 6.53 -13.59 1.10
N VAL A 164 6.52 -12.31 0.72
CA VAL A 164 5.64 -11.76 -0.32
C VAL A 164 6.48 -11.13 -1.41
N GLN A 165 6.18 -11.48 -2.67
CA GLN A 165 6.83 -10.93 -3.85
C GLN A 165 5.92 -9.91 -4.56
N GLY A 166 6.51 -8.82 -5.07
CA GLY A 166 5.82 -7.89 -5.97
C GLY A 166 4.69 -7.09 -5.30
N LEU A 167 4.84 -6.81 -4.00
CA LEU A 167 3.93 -5.98 -3.23
C LEU A 167 4.25 -4.50 -3.44
N SER A 168 3.23 -3.69 -3.72
CA SER A 168 3.32 -2.22 -3.76
C SER A 168 2.41 -1.63 -2.70
N PHE A 169 2.96 -0.84 -1.78
CA PHE A 169 2.21 -0.14 -0.74
C PHE A 169 1.95 1.31 -1.17
N GLN A 170 0.72 1.80 -1.01
CA GLN A 170 0.28 3.12 -1.45
C GLN A 170 -0.59 3.80 -0.39
N GLY A 171 -0.22 5.04 -0.04
CA GLY A 171 -1.04 5.90 0.80
C GLY A 171 -1.11 5.50 2.27
N GLY A 172 -1.99 6.17 3.01
CA GLY A 172 -2.36 5.83 4.38
C GLY A 172 -1.59 6.60 5.45
N TYR A 173 -2.15 6.52 6.65
CA TYR A 173 -1.51 7.03 7.86
C TYR A 173 -1.49 5.95 8.94
N ILE A 174 -0.44 5.95 9.74
CA ILE A 174 -0.35 5.11 10.94
C ILE A 174 -0.27 5.98 12.18
N ASP A 175 -1.13 5.70 13.14
CA ASP A 175 -1.04 6.19 14.51
C ASP A 175 -0.51 5.08 15.41
N GLY A 176 0.81 5.07 15.66
CA GLY A 176 1.46 4.01 16.45
C GLY A 176 1.22 4.07 17.96
N LYS A 177 0.45 5.03 18.48
CA LYS A 177 0.13 5.22 19.92
C LYS A 177 1.32 5.07 20.89
N GLY A 178 2.54 5.40 20.45
CA GLY A 178 3.77 5.11 21.19
C GLY A 178 4.05 6.02 22.40
N SER A 179 3.21 7.02 22.72
CA SER A 179 3.51 7.98 23.80
C SER A 179 3.69 7.31 25.17
N ALA A 180 2.86 6.31 25.49
CA ALA A 180 2.97 5.55 26.73
C ALA A 180 4.27 4.72 26.77
N LEU A 181 4.67 4.14 25.64
CA LEU A 181 5.94 3.42 25.49
C LEU A 181 7.14 4.35 25.72
N TRP A 182 7.14 5.55 25.13
CA TRP A 182 8.19 6.55 25.29
C TRP A 182 8.27 7.07 26.73
N ALA A 183 7.13 7.29 27.38
CA ALA A 183 7.08 7.65 28.80
C ALA A 183 7.67 6.54 29.68
N CYS A 184 7.41 5.27 29.36
CA CYS A 184 8.04 4.14 30.04
C CYS A 184 9.56 4.18 29.88
N LYS A 185 10.07 4.29 28.63
CA LYS A 185 11.51 4.35 28.33
C LYS A 185 12.23 5.51 29.03
N ALA A 186 11.56 6.65 29.16
CA ALA A 186 12.10 7.82 29.85
C ALA A 186 12.12 7.64 31.39
N GLY A 187 11.22 6.81 31.92
CA GLY A 187 11.21 6.44 33.33
C GLY A 187 12.30 5.42 33.66
N LYS A 188 12.98 5.56 34.81
CA LYS A 188 13.96 4.57 35.32
C LYS A 188 13.30 3.30 35.88
N GLY A 189 12.05 3.00 35.50
CA GLY A 189 11.23 1.91 36.02
C GLY A 189 11.38 0.60 35.24
N SER A 190 10.69 -0.45 35.68
CA SER A 190 10.66 -1.74 35.00
C SER A 190 9.69 -1.74 33.82
N CYS A 191 10.17 -1.35 32.64
CA CYS A 191 9.40 -1.53 31.41
C CYS A 191 9.32 -3.02 31.00
N PRO A 192 8.24 -3.44 30.31
CA PRO A 192 8.13 -4.77 29.73
C PRO A 192 9.18 -5.01 28.63
N TYR A 193 9.42 -6.27 28.30
CA TYR A 193 10.37 -6.66 27.25
C TYR A 193 9.94 -6.06 25.89
N GLY A 194 10.86 -5.36 25.21
CA GLY A 194 10.58 -4.53 24.01
C GLY A 194 10.38 -3.03 24.29
N ALA A 195 10.18 -2.65 25.57
CA ALA A 195 10.06 -1.28 26.04
C ALA A 195 11.23 -0.82 26.94
N ARG A 196 12.16 -1.72 27.27
CA ARG A 196 13.44 -1.40 27.93
C ARG A 196 14.46 -0.84 26.93
#